data_AF-E3NF35-F1
#
_entry.id   AF-E3NF35-F1
#
_cell.length_a   1.000
_cell.length_b   1.000
_cell.length_c   1.000
_cell.angle_alpha   90.00
_cell.angle_beta   90.00
_cell.angle_gamma   90.00
#
_symmetry.space_group_name_H-M   'P 1'
#
loop_
_entity.id
_entity.type
_entity.pdbx_description
1 polymer ?
#
loop_
_entity_poly.entity_id
_entity_poly.type
_entity_poly.pdbx_seq_one_letter_code
_entity_poly.pdbx_strand_id
1 'polypeptide(L)'
;MTSPLSLFRLLFWIISVFFQTIKSLFIPNIPLPPPHFPLLRVPYVPLRRIIDFMDPDALVSLSFCSRKSHSVIKTQRRAPFNGRLCVSAYDSNLSFFTFRNRDCVLSVCDCSFFPNSERINYVKMNGQDVPVEVDHLNGYIISYWHNTTDGLIETTNYVTDLFNIDVSEVRVSKDAINVIERMSRRQKKTIGKCHCIKRHYL
;
A
#
# COMPACT_ATOMS: atom_id res chain seq x y z
N MET A 1 63.83 -6.00 24.54
CA MET A 1 63.37 -7.21 23.82
C MET A 1 61.85 -7.27 23.91
N THR A 2 61.15 -6.65 22.96
CA THR A 2 59.69 -6.80 22.80
C THR A 2 59.47 -7.80 21.67
N SER A 3 58.80 -8.92 21.99
CA SER A 3 58.69 -10.05 21.08
C SER A 3 57.87 -9.69 19.83
N PRO A 4 58.38 -9.91 18.60
CA PRO A 4 57.66 -9.60 17.36
C PRO A 4 56.37 -10.43 17.18
N LEU A 5 56.20 -11.50 17.96
CA LEU A 5 55.04 -12.40 17.92
C LEU A 5 53.68 -11.71 18.18
N SER A 6 53.65 -10.65 18.99
CA SER A 6 52.40 -9.94 19.33
C SER A 6 51.83 -9.20 18.10
N LEU A 7 52.72 -8.59 17.32
CA LEU A 7 52.35 -7.77 16.17
C LEU A 7 51.83 -8.63 15.02
N PHE A 8 52.40 -9.83 14.82
CA PHE A 8 51.90 -10.80 13.84
C PHE A 8 50.51 -11.35 14.18
N ARG A 9 50.20 -11.56 15.47
CA ARG A 9 48.87 -12.01 15.90
C ARG A 9 47.80 -10.94 15.67
N LEU A 10 48.14 -9.68 15.95
CA LEU A 10 47.24 -8.55 15.70
C LEU A 10 46.98 -8.38 14.20
N LEU A 11 48.03 -8.45 13.37
CA LEU A 11 47.91 -8.32 11.93
C LEU A 11 47.07 -9.46 11.33
N PHE A 12 47.24 -10.70 11.80
CA PHE A 12 46.44 -11.84 11.36
C PHE A 12 44.96 -11.70 11.75
N TRP A 13 44.68 -11.15 12.93
CA TRP A 13 43.30 -10.88 13.36
C TRP A 13 42.64 -9.79 12.50
N ILE A 14 43.36 -8.71 12.20
CA ILE A 14 42.86 -7.63 11.33
C ILE A 14 42.60 -8.15 9.91
N ILE A 15 43.52 -8.96 9.35
CA ILE A 15 43.35 -9.58 8.05
C ILE A 15 42.15 -10.54 8.06
N SER A 16 41.97 -11.34 9.11
CA SER A 16 40.81 -12.24 9.25
C SER A 16 39.49 -11.48 9.26
N VAL A 17 39.39 -10.41 10.07
CA VAL A 17 38.20 -9.56 10.12
C VAL A 17 37.94 -8.95 8.75
N PHE A 18 38.97 -8.40 8.09
CA PHE A 18 38.86 -7.78 6.77
C PHE A 18 38.41 -8.77 5.68
N PHE A 19 38.91 -10.00 5.68
CA PHE A 19 38.43 -11.07 4.77
C PHE A 19 36.99 -11.50 5.08
N GLN A 20 36.56 -11.47 6.35
CA GLN A 20 35.18 -11.73 6.74
C GLN A 20 34.23 -10.62 6.25
N THR A 21 34.62 -9.35 6.32
CA THR A 21 33.85 -8.22 5.80
C THR A 21 33.81 -8.19 4.27
N ILE A 22 34.89 -8.58 3.59
CA ILE A 22 34.91 -8.69 2.12
C ILE A 22 34.02 -9.84 1.64
N LYS A 23 33.95 -10.96 2.37
CA LYS A 23 33.01 -12.05 2.08
C LYS A 23 31.54 -11.64 2.22
N SER A 24 31.20 -10.69 3.11
CA SER A 24 29.83 -10.15 3.18
C SER A 24 29.56 -9.07 2.12
N LEU A 25 30.61 -8.40 1.61
CA LEU A 25 30.51 -7.45 0.50
C LEU A 25 30.34 -8.16 -0.85
N PHE A 26 30.96 -9.33 -1.00
CA PHE A 26 30.76 -10.28 -2.09
C PHE A 26 29.74 -11.35 -1.70
N ILE A 27 28.53 -10.91 -1.32
CA ILE A 27 27.37 -11.74 -1.61
C ILE A 27 27.14 -11.50 -3.11
N PRO A 28 27.52 -12.43 -4.02
CA PRO A 28 27.01 -12.33 -5.38
C PRO A 28 25.50 -12.22 -5.26
N ASN A 29 24.87 -11.42 -6.12
CA ASN A 29 23.43 -11.49 -6.35
C ASN A 29 23.10 -12.92 -6.81
N ILE A 30 23.06 -13.87 -5.87
CA ILE A 30 22.55 -15.21 -6.09
C ILE A 30 21.10 -14.93 -6.46
N PRO A 31 20.64 -15.30 -7.66
CA PRO A 31 19.24 -15.24 -7.98
C PRO A 31 18.52 -16.01 -6.87
N LEU A 32 17.75 -15.29 -6.04
CA LEU A 32 16.88 -15.95 -5.07
C LEU A 32 16.11 -17.01 -5.84
N PRO A 33 16.02 -18.26 -5.33
CA PRO A 33 15.21 -19.27 -6.00
C PRO A 33 13.85 -18.66 -6.30
N PRO A 34 13.31 -18.85 -7.52
CA PRO A 34 12.04 -18.24 -7.89
C PRO A 34 11.03 -18.56 -6.80
N PRO A 35 10.23 -17.58 -6.34
CA PRO A 35 9.40 -17.74 -5.17
C PRO A 35 8.60 -19.05 -5.26
N HIS A 36 8.71 -19.86 -4.21
CA HIS A 36 8.11 -21.19 -4.10
C HIS A 36 6.60 -21.07 -3.88
N PHE A 37 5.88 -20.53 -4.86
CA PHE A 37 4.47 -20.75 -5.20
C PHE A 37 4.00 -19.59 -6.10
N PRO A 38 3.92 -19.79 -7.43
CA PRO A 38 3.41 -18.75 -8.32
C PRO A 38 1.89 -18.61 -8.14
N LEU A 39 1.46 -17.70 -7.25
CA LEU A 39 0.05 -17.47 -6.90
C LEU A 39 -0.85 -17.37 -8.15
N LEU A 40 -0.40 -16.65 -9.18
CA LEU A 40 -1.15 -16.44 -10.43
C LEU A 40 -1.08 -17.63 -11.43
N ARG A 41 -0.51 -18.77 -11.03
CA ARG A 41 -0.50 -20.04 -11.80
C ARG A 41 -1.33 -21.13 -11.13
N VAL A 42 -1.90 -20.85 -9.96
CA VAL A 42 -2.87 -21.74 -9.32
C VAL A 42 -4.11 -21.88 -10.21
N PRO A 43 -4.75 -23.06 -10.27
CA PRO A 43 -6.01 -23.22 -10.98
C PRO A 43 -7.06 -22.20 -10.53
N TYR A 44 -8.00 -21.88 -11.42
CA TYR A 44 -8.96 -20.80 -11.21
C TYR A 44 -9.76 -20.90 -9.90
N VAL A 45 -10.21 -22.10 -9.53
CA VAL A 45 -11.07 -22.29 -8.36
C VAL A 45 -10.33 -22.02 -7.03
N PRO A 46 -9.16 -22.61 -6.75
CA PRO A 46 -8.39 -22.26 -5.55
C PRO A 46 -7.88 -20.81 -5.57
N LEU A 47 -7.45 -20.27 -6.72
CA LEU A 47 -6.99 -18.88 -6.83
C LEU A 47 -8.09 -17.90 -6.44
N ARG A 48 -9.30 -18.11 -6.95
CA ARG A 48 -10.46 -17.31 -6.57
C ARG A 48 -10.75 -17.38 -5.07
N ARG A 49 -10.69 -18.57 -4.46
CA ARG A 49 -10.88 -18.71 -3.02
C ARG A 49 -9.84 -17.91 -2.25
N ILE A 50 -8.57 -18.00 -2.61
CA ILE A 50 -7.49 -17.22 -1.98
C ILE A 50 -7.81 -15.72 -2.07
N ILE A 51 -8.15 -15.23 -3.25
CA ILE A 51 -8.51 -13.81 -3.48
C ILE A 51 -9.75 -13.40 -2.68
N ASP A 52 -10.75 -14.27 -2.58
CA ASP A 52 -11.97 -14.01 -1.81
C ASP A 52 -11.71 -13.96 -0.29
N PHE A 53 -10.64 -14.60 0.20
CA PHE A 53 -10.23 -14.60 1.61
C PHE A 53 -9.23 -13.49 1.98
N MET A 54 -8.56 -12.87 1.01
CA MET A 54 -7.58 -11.81 1.28
C MET A 54 -8.25 -10.52 1.76
N ASP A 55 -7.57 -9.84 2.68
CA ASP A 55 -7.98 -8.53 3.17
C ASP A 55 -7.88 -7.47 2.07
N PRO A 56 -8.69 -6.39 2.13
CA PRO A 56 -8.77 -5.42 1.04
C PRO A 56 -7.46 -4.66 0.78
N ASP A 57 -6.71 -4.30 1.82
CA ASP A 57 -5.41 -3.64 1.73
C ASP A 57 -4.35 -4.56 1.10
N ALA A 58 -4.36 -5.85 1.46
CA ALA A 58 -3.51 -6.86 0.84
C ALA A 58 -3.85 -7.05 -0.66
N LEU A 59 -5.13 -7.01 -1.03
CA LEU A 59 -5.55 -7.04 -2.43
C LEU A 59 -5.10 -5.81 -3.21
N VAL A 60 -5.21 -4.62 -2.63
CA VAL A 60 -4.70 -3.37 -3.24
C VAL A 60 -3.18 -3.43 -3.41
N SER A 61 -2.46 -3.96 -2.43
CA SER A 61 -1.01 -4.17 -2.55
C SER A 61 -0.67 -5.14 -3.67
N LEU A 62 -1.37 -6.28 -3.73
CA LEU A 62 -1.19 -7.30 -4.76
C LEU A 62 -1.54 -6.78 -6.16
N SER A 63 -2.52 -5.90 -6.29
CA SER A 63 -2.90 -5.34 -7.59
C SER A 63 -1.82 -4.44 -8.18
N PHE A 64 -0.98 -3.81 -7.36
CA PHE A 64 0.16 -3.01 -7.85
C PHE A 64 1.34 -3.87 -8.34
N CYS A 65 1.46 -5.13 -7.91
CA CYS A 65 2.60 -5.96 -8.30
C CYS A 65 2.69 -6.26 -9.80
N SER A 66 1.56 -6.29 -10.52
CA SER A 66 1.55 -6.50 -11.97
C SER A 66 0.18 -6.20 -12.58
N ARG A 67 0.15 -5.95 -13.90
CA ARG A 67 -1.11 -5.89 -14.66
C ARG A 67 -1.91 -7.20 -14.57
N LYS A 68 -1.23 -8.34 -14.45
CA LYS A 68 -1.87 -9.65 -14.36
C LYS A 68 -2.60 -9.80 -13.01
N SER A 69 -1.95 -9.46 -11.89
CA SER A 69 -2.58 -9.53 -10.56
C SER A 69 -3.77 -8.59 -10.47
N HIS A 70 -3.63 -7.34 -10.94
CA HIS A 70 -4.74 -6.40 -11.04
C HIS A 70 -5.96 -7.00 -11.78
N SER A 71 -5.75 -7.52 -13.00
CA SER A 71 -6.84 -8.11 -13.78
C SER A 71 -7.46 -9.35 -13.14
N VAL A 72 -6.65 -10.18 -12.49
CA VAL A 72 -7.14 -11.37 -11.79
C VAL A 72 -8.02 -10.96 -10.61
N ILE A 73 -7.60 -10.01 -9.77
CA ILE A 73 -8.39 -9.51 -8.64
C ILE A 73 -9.72 -8.95 -9.14
N LYS A 74 -9.67 -8.04 -10.13
CA LYS A 74 -10.86 -7.39 -10.71
C LYS A 74 -11.88 -8.37 -11.29
N THR A 75 -11.44 -9.49 -11.88
CA THR A 75 -12.34 -10.43 -12.57
C THR A 75 -12.78 -11.61 -11.71
N GLN A 76 -11.95 -12.04 -10.76
CA GLN A 76 -12.16 -13.27 -9.99
C GLN A 76 -12.71 -13.02 -8.59
N ARG A 77 -12.49 -11.85 -7.99
CA ARG A 77 -13.08 -11.50 -6.70
C ARG A 77 -14.61 -11.44 -6.84
N ARG A 78 -15.32 -12.21 -6.00
CA ARG A 78 -16.80 -12.32 -6.07
C ARG A 78 -17.48 -12.24 -4.72
N ALA A 79 -16.81 -12.59 -3.63
CA ALA A 79 -17.43 -12.41 -2.31
C ALA A 79 -17.55 -10.90 -1.99
N PRO A 80 -18.61 -10.46 -1.32
CA PRO A 80 -18.68 -9.08 -0.84
C PRO A 80 -17.59 -8.84 0.21
N PHE A 81 -17.19 -7.58 0.38
CA PHE A 81 -16.40 -7.17 1.53
C PHE A 81 -17.29 -7.08 2.77
N ASN A 82 -16.74 -7.43 3.92
CA ASN A 82 -17.37 -7.12 5.18
C ASN A 82 -17.29 -5.60 5.40
N GLY A 83 -18.45 -4.97 5.60
CA GLY A 83 -18.53 -3.54 5.86
C GLY A 83 -18.82 -2.69 4.63
N ARG A 84 -18.60 -1.39 4.78
CA ARG A 84 -18.95 -0.34 3.81
C ARG A 84 -17.71 0.47 3.48
N LEU A 85 -17.44 0.67 2.20
CA LEU A 85 -16.34 1.53 1.77
C LEU A 85 -16.65 2.98 2.13
N CYS A 86 -15.75 3.60 2.88
CA CYS A 86 -15.80 4.99 3.28
C CYS A 86 -14.58 5.75 2.76
N VAL A 87 -14.83 6.94 2.24
CA VAL A 87 -13.80 7.91 1.86
C VAL A 87 -13.75 9.00 2.92
N SER A 88 -12.61 9.18 3.58
CA SER A 88 -12.41 10.23 4.58
C SER A 88 -11.47 11.29 4.03
N ALA A 89 -12.00 12.48 3.73
CA ALA A 89 -11.19 13.66 3.44
C ALA A 89 -10.58 14.28 4.72
N TYR A 90 -11.10 13.91 5.90
CA TYR A 90 -10.54 14.34 7.17
C TYR A 90 -9.26 13.56 7.53
N ASP A 91 -9.31 12.23 7.38
CA ASP A 91 -8.15 11.35 7.64
C ASP A 91 -7.31 11.08 6.39
N SER A 92 -7.71 11.65 5.25
CA SER A 92 -7.12 11.43 3.92
C SER A 92 -6.91 9.95 3.58
N ASN A 93 -7.93 9.12 3.76
CA ASN A 93 -7.82 7.68 3.49
C ASN A 93 -9.11 7.03 3.01
N LEU A 94 -8.96 5.81 2.49
CA LEU A 94 -10.03 4.88 2.19
C LEU A 94 -10.03 3.77 3.21
N SER A 95 -11.21 3.45 3.74
CA SER A 95 -11.35 2.39 4.73
C SER A 95 -12.66 1.63 4.57
N PHE A 96 -12.65 0.34 4.91
CA PHE A 96 -13.88 -0.41 5.14
C PHE A 96 -14.31 -0.24 6.59
N PHE A 97 -15.53 0.25 6.77
CA PHE A 97 -16.17 0.31 8.08
C PHE A 97 -17.06 -0.90 8.30
N THR A 98 -16.74 -1.66 9.34
CA THR A 98 -17.67 -2.59 9.95
C THR A 98 -18.27 -1.96 11.21
N PHE A 99 -19.18 -2.66 11.88
CA PHE A 99 -19.73 -2.15 13.14
C PHE A 99 -18.67 -2.01 14.26
N ARG A 100 -17.60 -2.82 14.20
CA ARG A 100 -16.59 -2.91 15.28
C ARG A 100 -15.23 -2.37 14.89
N ASN A 101 -14.92 -2.29 13.60
CA ASN A 101 -13.58 -1.94 13.14
C ASN A 101 -13.58 -1.03 11.93
N ARG A 102 -12.45 -0.34 11.74
CA ARG A 102 -12.12 0.44 10.57
C ARG A 102 -10.82 -0.09 10.00
N ASP A 103 -10.91 -0.72 8.83
CA ASP A 103 -9.74 -1.29 8.17
C ASP A 103 -9.31 -0.32 7.06
N CYS A 104 -8.17 0.34 7.25
CA CYS A 104 -7.60 1.26 6.27
C CYS A 104 -7.05 0.46 5.09
N VAL A 105 -7.49 0.82 3.88
CA VAL A 105 -7.10 0.15 2.64
C VAL A 105 -5.93 0.87 1.97
N LEU A 106 -6.03 2.19 1.92
CA LEU A 106 -5.07 3.04 1.23
C LEU A 106 -5.17 4.47 1.78
N SER A 107 -4.03 5.04 2.13
CA SER A 107 -3.92 6.40 2.65
C SER A 107 -3.33 7.35 1.59
N VAL A 108 -3.64 8.63 1.74
CA VAL A 108 -3.20 9.73 0.89
C VAL A 108 -2.48 10.75 1.77
N CYS A 109 -1.20 10.96 1.48
CA CYS A 109 -0.37 11.96 2.14
C CYS A 109 0.08 13.04 1.15
N ASP A 110 0.39 14.20 1.71
CA ASP A 110 0.95 15.30 0.93
C ASP A 110 2.44 15.03 0.62
N CYS A 111 2.88 15.36 -0.59
CA CYS A 111 4.29 15.24 -1.01
C CYS A 111 5.26 16.13 -0.19
N SER A 112 4.80 17.03 0.68
CA SER A 112 5.67 17.70 1.65
C SER A 112 6.13 16.79 2.79
N PHE A 113 5.38 15.72 3.08
CA PHE A 113 5.76 14.68 4.04
C PHE A 113 6.51 13.53 3.38
N PHE A 114 6.98 13.73 2.14
CA PHE A 114 7.76 12.73 1.43
C PHE A 114 8.99 12.37 2.27
N PRO A 115 9.20 11.10 2.61
CA PRO A 115 10.38 10.71 3.36
C PRO A 115 11.61 10.98 2.49
N ASN A 116 12.65 11.59 3.06
CA ASN A 116 13.93 11.78 2.37
C ASN A 116 14.69 10.46 2.10
N SER A 117 14.02 9.31 2.18
CA SER A 117 14.63 7.99 2.02
C SER A 117 14.93 7.69 0.54
N GLU A 118 16.06 7.03 0.27
CA GLU A 118 16.51 6.72 -1.09
C GLU A 118 15.67 5.64 -1.82
N ARG A 119 14.69 5.01 -1.16
CA ARG A 119 13.94 3.86 -1.73
C ARG A 119 12.43 4.05 -1.65
N ILE A 120 11.93 5.04 -2.37
CA ILE A 120 10.50 5.19 -2.61
C ILE A 120 10.10 4.33 -3.81
N ASN A 121 9.03 3.56 -3.65
CA ASN A 121 8.49 2.75 -4.73
C ASN A 121 7.47 3.57 -5.51
N TYR A 122 7.37 3.29 -6.81
CA TYR A 122 6.34 3.86 -7.66
C TYR A 122 5.41 2.75 -8.13
N VAL A 123 4.11 3.03 -8.08
CA VAL A 123 3.08 2.13 -8.58
C VAL A 123 2.27 2.80 -9.67
N LYS A 124 1.72 2.00 -10.57
CA LYS A 124 0.84 2.51 -11.61
C LYS A 124 -0.60 2.57 -11.10
N MET A 125 -1.09 3.78 -10.85
CA MET A 125 -2.48 4.04 -10.44
C MET A 125 -3.17 4.81 -11.56
N ASN A 126 -4.21 4.21 -12.16
CA ASN A 126 -4.99 4.80 -13.27
C ASN A 126 -4.14 5.38 -14.43
N GLY A 127 -2.97 4.76 -14.69
CA GLY A 127 -2.06 5.17 -15.75
C GLY A 127 -0.97 6.14 -15.33
N GLN A 128 -1.05 6.72 -14.14
CA GLN A 128 -0.04 7.59 -13.54
C GLN A 128 0.94 6.79 -12.68
N ASP A 129 2.20 7.21 -12.66
CA ASP A 129 3.20 6.65 -11.76
C ASP A 129 3.15 7.43 -10.44
N VAL A 130 2.68 6.77 -9.38
CA VAL A 130 2.41 7.38 -8.07
C VAL A 130 3.42 6.87 -7.05
N PRO A 131 4.12 7.75 -6.34
CA PRO A 131 5.02 7.35 -5.27
C PRO A 131 4.25 6.81 -4.06
N VAL A 132 4.73 5.70 -3.51
CA VAL A 132 4.09 5.01 -2.39
C VAL A 132 5.11 4.46 -1.39
N GLU A 133 4.66 4.30 -0.16
CA GLU A 133 5.31 3.51 0.87
C GLU A 133 4.31 2.59 1.56
N VAL A 134 4.82 1.63 2.32
CA VAL A 134 4.00 0.77 3.20
C VAL A 134 4.17 1.27 4.61
N ASP A 135 3.06 1.58 5.28
CA ASP A 135 3.07 1.95 6.69
C ASP A 135 3.60 0.75 7.51
N HIS A 136 4.75 0.92 8.16
CA HIS A 136 5.40 -0.16 8.92
C HIS A 136 4.61 -0.58 10.17
N LEU A 137 3.73 0.28 10.69
CA LEU A 137 2.92 -0.02 11.86
C LEU A 137 1.62 -0.72 11.49
N ASN A 138 0.98 -0.24 10.42
CA ASN A 138 -0.39 -0.66 10.07
C ASN A 138 -0.45 -1.58 8.83
N GLY A 139 0.61 -1.67 8.04
CA GLY A 139 0.73 -2.56 6.88
C GLY A 139 0.06 -2.08 5.59
N TYR A 140 -0.81 -1.07 5.65
CA TYR A 140 -1.45 -0.51 4.45
C TYR A 140 -0.50 0.41 3.67
N ILE A 141 -0.83 0.66 2.40
CA ILE A 141 -0.07 1.55 1.53
C ILE A 141 -0.43 3.01 1.81
N ILE A 142 0.57 3.88 1.82
CA ILE A 142 0.46 5.34 1.80
C ILE A 142 0.89 5.82 0.42
N SER A 143 0.05 6.61 -0.23
CA SER A 143 0.35 7.23 -1.53
C SER A 143 0.56 8.74 -1.37
N TYR A 144 1.52 9.30 -2.09
CA TYR A 144 1.87 10.72 -1.97
C TYR A 144 1.43 11.53 -3.18
N TRP A 145 0.85 12.70 -2.89
CA TRP A 145 0.24 13.57 -3.87
C TRP A 145 0.53 15.05 -3.58
N HIS A 146 0.71 15.85 -4.64
CA HIS A 146 0.82 17.30 -4.49
C HIS A 146 -0.50 17.95 -4.06
N ASN A 147 -1.63 17.36 -4.46
CA ASN A 147 -2.95 17.74 -4.00
C ASN A 147 -3.63 16.50 -3.41
N THR A 148 -3.77 16.45 -2.10
CA THR A 148 -4.36 15.32 -1.38
C THR A 148 -5.83 15.09 -1.74
N THR A 149 -6.55 16.12 -2.19
CA THR A 149 -7.95 15.95 -2.67
C THR A 149 -7.98 15.17 -3.98
N ASP A 150 -7.11 15.54 -4.93
CA ASP A 150 -7.00 14.83 -6.21
C ASP A 150 -6.50 13.40 -5.99
N GLY A 151 -5.52 13.24 -5.10
CA GLY A 151 -5.04 11.93 -4.68
C GLY A 151 -6.13 11.06 -4.08
N LEU A 152 -6.99 11.62 -3.23
CA LEU A 152 -8.12 10.90 -2.63
C LEU A 152 -9.15 10.48 -3.67
N ILE A 153 -9.46 11.36 -4.64
CA ILE A 153 -10.37 11.04 -5.75
C ILE A 153 -9.78 9.91 -6.60
N GLU A 154 -8.51 10.00 -6.94
CA GLU A 154 -7.85 9.05 -7.84
C GLU A 154 -7.67 7.67 -7.21
N THR A 155 -7.27 7.66 -5.95
CA THR A 155 -7.22 6.48 -5.10
C THR A 155 -8.59 5.82 -4.98
N THR A 156 -9.64 6.63 -4.82
CA THR A 156 -11.01 6.12 -4.77
C THR A 156 -11.43 5.49 -6.09
N ASN A 157 -11.14 6.14 -7.22
CA ASN A 157 -11.42 5.59 -8.55
C ASN A 157 -10.71 4.24 -8.73
N TYR A 158 -9.44 4.15 -8.33
CA TYR A 158 -8.68 2.91 -8.42
C TYR A 158 -9.30 1.78 -7.60
N VAL A 159 -9.52 2.00 -6.30
CA VAL A 159 -10.02 0.96 -5.38
C VAL A 159 -11.42 0.48 -5.78
N THR A 160 -12.29 1.42 -6.16
CA THR A 160 -13.67 1.08 -6.54
C THR A 160 -13.76 0.39 -7.90
N ASP A 161 -12.88 0.71 -8.86
CA ASP A 161 -12.76 -0.01 -10.13
C ASP A 161 -12.18 -1.42 -9.92
N LEU A 162 -11.14 -1.55 -9.08
CA LEU A 162 -10.50 -2.82 -8.74
C LEU A 162 -11.49 -3.80 -8.11
N PHE A 163 -12.33 -3.32 -7.20
CA PHE A 163 -13.29 -4.12 -6.45
C PHE A 163 -14.69 -4.16 -7.04
N ASN A 164 -14.97 -3.32 -8.05
CA ASN A 164 -16.29 -3.15 -8.64
C ASN A 164 -17.37 -2.85 -7.57
N ILE A 165 -17.09 -1.87 -6.70
CA ILE A 165 -17.98 -1.45 -5.60
C ILE A 165 -18.19 0.07 -5.61
N ASP A 166 -19.33 0.50 -5.04
CA ASP A 166 -19.63 1.92 -4.84
C ASP A 166 -19.13 2.42 -3.48
N VAL A 167 -18.93 3.74 -3.37
CA VAL A 167 -18.68 4.40 -2.09
C VAL A 167 -19.97 4.47 -1.30
N SER A 168 -19.93 4.00 -0.06
CA SER A 168 -21.11 3.92 0.81
C SER A 168 -21.19 5.08 1.78
N GLU A 169 -20.04 5.57 2.24
CA GLU A 169 -19.94 6.65 3.22
C GLU A 169 -18.85 7.66 2.80
N VAL A 170 -19.09 8.94 3.07
CA VAL A 170 -18.09 9.98 2.86
C VAL A 170 -17.99 10.84 4.13
N ARG A 171 -16.77 11.04 4.62
CA ARG A 171 -16.46 11.90 5.78
C ARG A 171 -15.66 13.10 5.30
N VAL A 172 -16.17 14.31 5.54
CA VAL A 172 -15.53 15.55 5.11
C VAL A 172 -15.45 16.56 6.25
N SER A 173 -14.46 17.43 6.20
CA SER A 173 -14.51 18.73 6.88
C SER A 173 -15.29 19.73 6.01
N LYS A 174 -15.64 20.89 6.57
CA LYS A 174 -16.37 21.94 5.82
C LYS A 174 -15.71 22.34 4.49
N ASP A 175 -14.40 22.20 4.38
CA ASP A 175 -13.61 22.67 3.24
C ASP A 175 -13.47 21.61 2.12
N ALA A 176 -14.00 20.39 2.31
CA ALA A 176 -13.82 19.26 1.40
C ALA A 176 -15.14 18.80 0.72
N ILE A 177 -16.10 19.70 0.53
CA ILE A 177 -17.40 19.40 -0.11
C ILE A 177 -17.23 18.90 -1.56
N ASN A 178 -16.18 19.35 -2.25
CA ASN A 178 -15.85 18.93 -3.61
C ASN A 178 -15.67 17.40 -3.76
N VAL A 179 -15.20 16.72 -2.70
CA VAL A 179 -15.06 15.25 -2.67
C VAL A 179 -16.44 14.58 -2.74
N ILE A 180 -17.42 15.06 -1.96
CA ILE A 180 -18.79 14.53 -1.99
C ILE A 180 -19.40 14.69 -3.37
N GLU A 181 -19.26 15.87 -3.97
CA GLU A 181 -19.80 16.17 -5.29
C GLU A 181 -19.20 15.25 -6.37
N ARG A 182 -17.88 15.08 -6.36
CA ARG A 182 -17.17 14.17 -7.27
C ARG A 182 -17.65 12.73 -7.11
N MET A 183 -17.79 12.25 -5.88
CA MET A 183 -18.28 10.89 -5.63
C MET A 183 -19.73 10.73 -6.09
N SER A 184 -20.60 11.68 -5.77
CA SER A 184 -22.02 11.62 -6.15
C SER A 184 -22.24 11.63 -7.67
N ARG A 185 -21.40 12.36 -8.43
CA ARG A 185 -21.47 12.37 -9.90
C ARG A 185 -20.99 11.06 -10.54
N ARG A 186 -20.10 10.31 -9.87
CA ARG A 186 -19.46 9.11 -10.41
C ARG A 186 -20.35 7.87 -10.33
N GLN A 187 -21.05 7.69 -9.22
CA GLN A 187 -21.87 6.50 -8.98
C GLN A 187 -23.36 6.78 -9.23
N LYS A 188 -24.06 5.83 -9.83
CA LYS A 188 -25.53 5.93 -10.04
C LYS A 188 -26.30 5.81 -8.72
N LYS A 189 -25.72 5.09 -7.75
CA LYS A 189 -26.31 4.85 -6.44
C LYS A 189 -25.96 6.01 -5.50
N THR A 190 -26.96 6.57 -4.82
CA THR A 190 -26.74 7.64 -3.84
C THR A 190 -25.79 7.19 -2.71
N ILE A 191 -24.92 8.09 -2.28
CA ILE A 191 -24.07 7.88 -1.10
C ILE A 191 -24.98 7.68 0.11
N GLY A 192 -24.82 6.55 0.81
CA GLY A 192 -25.73 6.17 1.89
C GLY A 192 -25.62 7.05 3.12
N LYS A 193 -24.43 7.60 3.41
CA LYS A 193 -24.16 8.48 4.55
C LYS A 193 -23.08 9.51 4.23
N CYS A 194 -23.30 10.76 4.62
CA CYS A 194 -22.28 11.81 4.59
C CYS A 194 -22.14 12.40 6.00
N HIS A 195 -20.92 12.40 6.54
CA HIS A 195 -20.62 12.96 7.86
C HIS A 195 -19.75 14.22 7.70
N CYS A 196 -20.20 15.33 8.27
CA CYS A 196 -19.42 16.56 8.37
C CYS A 196 -18.76 16.62 9.75
N ILE A 197 -17.43 16.62 9.79
CA ILE A 197 -16.65 16.65 11.03
C ILE A 197 -16.30 18.11 11.34
N LYS A 198 -16.70 18.59 12.53
CA LYS A 198 -16.25 19.90 13.03
C LYS A 198 -14.81 19.77 13.50
N ARG A 199 -13.89 20.56 12.91
CA ARG A 199 -12.55 20.75 13.48
C ARG A 199 -12.71 21.47 14.82
N HIS A 200 -12.41 20.79 15.92
CA HIS A 200 -12.08 21.46 17.17
C HIS A 200 -10.58 21.75 17.12
N TYR A 201 -10.23 23.01 16.88
CA TYR A 201 -8.86 23.48 17.10
C TYR A 201 -8.66 23.54 18.63
N LEU A 202 -7.72 22.76 19.15
CA LEU A 202 -7.10 22.96 20.46
C LEU A 202 -5.82 23.76 20.27
#